data_AF-X1C5D0-F1
#
_entry.id   AF-X1C5D0-F1
#
_cell.length_a   1.000
_cell.length_b   1.000
_cell.length_c   1.000
_cell.angle_alpha   90.00
_cell.angle_beta   90.00
_cell.angle_gamma   90.00
#
_symmetry.space_group_name_H-M   'P 1'
#
loop_
_entity.id
_entity.type
_entity.pdbx_description
1 polymer ?
#
loop_
_entity_poly.entity_id
_entity_poly.type
_entity_poly.pdbx_seq_one_letter_code
_entity_poly.pdbx_strand_id
1 'polypeptide(L)'
;MDNHAHLLIEVANIPLSKIMQGIQQVFTQYYNRRNRSTGHVFEQRYKSYLCDRDEYLLPLIRYIHLKIGSSTVTNVLSGRY
;
A
#
# COMPACT_ATOMS: atom_id res chain seq x y z
N MET A 1 -7.98 14.55 -0.27
CA MET A 1 -8.97 13.55 0.16
C MET A 1 -8.19 12.55 0.97
N ASP A 2 -8.43 12.47 2.27
CA ASP A 2 -7.36 12.13 3.21
C ASP A 2 -7.58 10.74 3.83
N ASN A 3 -8.43 9.90 3.19
CA ASN A 3 -8.98 8.67 3.78
C ASN A 3 -8.22 7.39 3.38
N HIS A 4 -6.99 7.51 2.91
CA HIS A 4 -6.31 6.39 2.27
C HIS A 4 -4.78 6.55 2.25
N ALA A 5 -4.04 5.50 1.87
CA ALA A 5 -2.57 5.51 1.87
C ALA A 5 -1.97 5.11 0.51
N HIS A 6 -0.81 5.69 0.17
CA HIS A 6 0.05 5.24 -0.91
C HIS A 6 1.22 4.45 -0.36
N LEU A 7 1.50 3.28 -0.92
CA LEU A 7 2.63 2.46 -0.53
C LEU A 7 3.39 2.04 -1.79
N LEU A 8 4.69 2.27 -1.78
CA LEU A 8 5.62 1.69 -2.75
C LEU A 8 6.33 0.53 -2.07
N ILE A 9 6.07 -0.69 -2.52
CA ILE A 9 6.59 -1.91 -1.89
C ILE A 9 7.31 -2.73 -2.95
N GLU A 10 8.58 -3.02 -2.71
CA GLU A 10 9.30 -4.04 -3.44
C GLU A 10 8.97 -5.40 -2.85
N VAL A 11 8.56 -6.34 -3.69
CA VAL A 11 8.10 -7.65 -3.28
C VAL A 11 9.02 -8.72 -3.86
N ALA A 12 9.62 -9.53 -3.00
CA ALA A 12 10.39 -10.71 -3.38
C ALA A 12 9.53 -11.98 -3.26
N ASN A 13 9.87 -12.89 -2.35
CA ASN A 13 9.25 -14.22 -2.26
C ASN A 13 7.87 -14.24 -1.56
N ILE A 14 7.50 -13.18 -0.86
CA ILE A 14 6.25 -13.10 -0.11
C ILE A 14 5.22 -12.36 -0.97
N PRO A 15 4.09 -12.97 -1.35
CA PRO A 15 3.10 -12.28 -2.18
C PRO A 15 2.61 -10.97 -1.54
N LEU A 16 2.43 -9.92 -2.36
CA LEU A 16 1.93 -8.62 -1.91
C LEU A 16 0.62 -8.74 -1.11
N SER A 17 -0.26 -9.66 -1.50
CA SER A 17 -1.53 -9.92 -0.81
C SER A 17 -1.34 -10.31 0.65
N LYS A 18 -0.33 -11.13 0.96
CA LYS A 18 -0.02 -11.57 2.32
C LYS A 18 0.55 -10.43 3.16
N ILE A 19 1.40 -9.60 2.57
CA ILE A 19 1.93 -8.38 3.20
C ILE A 19 0.78 -7.43 3.53
N MET A 20 -0.07 -7.12 2.55
CA MET A 20 -1.19 -6.20 2.72
C MET A 20 -2.25 -6.72 3.69
N GLN A 21 -2.48 -8.04 3.74
CA GLN A 21 -3.35 -8.66 4.74
C GLN A 21 -2.84 -8.39 6.17
N GLY A 22 -1.54 -8.59 6.41
CA GLY A 22 -0.94 -8.31 7.72
C GLY A 22 -1.04 -6.84 8.12
N ILE A 23 -0.71 -5.92 7.20
CA ILE A 23 -0.81 -4.47 7.43
C ILE A 23 -2.25 -4.08 7.81
N GLN A 24 -3.23 -4.49 7.01
CA GLN A 24 -4.64 -4.13 7.25
C GLN A 24 -5.16 -4.75 8.56
N GLN A 25 -4.77 -5.99 8.87
CA GLN A 25 -5.19 -6.66 10.10
C GLN A 25 -4.65 -5.97 11.35
N VAL A 26 -3.34 -5.71 11.40
CA VAL A 26 -2.70 -5.03 12.54
C VAL A 26 -3.28 -3.62 12.72
N PHE A 27 -3.44 -2.87 11.63
CA PHE A 27 -4.02 -1.53 11.70
C PHE A 27 -5.48 -1.54 12.16
N THR A 28 -6.30 -2.46 11.64
CA THR A 28 -7.72 -2.59 12.03
C THR A 28 -7.84 -2.89 13.51
N GLN A 29 -7.04 -3.82 14.04
CA GLN A 29 -7.03 -4.15 15.46
C GLN A 29 -6.61 -2.96 16.32
N TYR A 30 -5.53 -2.27 15.93
CA TYR A 30 -5.05 -1.07 16.62
C TYR A 30 -6.11 0.04 16.63
N TYR A 31 -6.70 0.34 15.48
CA TYR A 31 -7.73 1.37 15.34
C TYR A 31 -8.95 1.06 16.19
N ASN A 32 -9.48 -0.17 16.09
CA ASN A 32 -10.65 -0.58 16.85
C ASN A 32 -10.39 -0.56 18.36
N ARG A 33 -9.23 -1.03 18.82
CA ARG A 33 -8.83 -0.97 20.23
C ARG A 33 -8.72 0.47 20.73
N ARG A 34 -8.14 1.37 19.93
CA ARG A 34 -7.96 2.78 20.30
C ARG A 34 -9.29 3.54 20.36
N ASN A 35 -10.20 3.28 19.43
CA ASN A 35 -11.47 4.00 19.31
C ASN A 35 -12.64 3.29 20.02
N ARG A 36 -12.39 2.14 20.66
CA ARG A 36 -13.43 1.28 21.27
C ARG A 36 -14.55 0.91 20.27
N SER A 37 -14.19 0.77 19.01
CA SER A 37 -15.09 0.39 17.92
C SER A 37 -14.89 -1.07 17.51
N THR A 38 -15.83 -1.60 16.74
CA THR A 38 -15.74 -2.93 16.13
C THR A 38 -16.15 -2.86 14.67
N GLY A 39 -15.62 -3.74 13.82
CA GLY A 39 -15.98 -3.83 12.41
C GLY A 39 -14.86 -3.43 11.45
N HIS A 40 -15.24 -3.26 10.19
CA HIS A 40 -14.31 -2.94 9.10
C HIS A 40 -13.85 -1.49 9.16
N VAL A 41 -12.53 -1.29 9.10
CA VAL A 41 -11.91 0.05 9.07
C VAL A 41 -11.59 0.50 7.65
N PHE A 42 -11.30 -0.45 6.75
CA PHE A 42 -11.03 -0.18 5.35
C PHE A 42 -12.27 -0.39 4.50
N GLU A 43 -12.60 0.57 3.64
CA GLU A 43 -13.75 0.50 2.73
C GLU A 43 -13.57 -0.56 1.62
N GLN A 44 -12.35 -0.70 1.10
CA GLN A 44 -12.03 -1.61 0.00
C GLN A 44 -10.72 -2.37 0.24
N ARG A 45 -10.53 -3.45 -0.52
CA ARG A 45 -9.23 -4.10 -0.65
C ARG A 45 -8.22 -3.16 -1.30
N TYR A 46 -6.94 -3.41 -1.05
CA TYR A 46 -5.87 -2.65 -1.70
C TYR A 46 -5.92 -2.79 -3.23
N LYS A 47 -5.54 -1.72 -3.94
CA LYS A 47 -5.31 -1.74 -5.40
C LYS A 47 -3.81 -1.72 -5.63
N SER A 48 -3.32 -2.63 -6.48
CA SER A 48 -1.90 -2.74 -6.82
C SER A 48 -1.65 -2.50 -8.30
N TYR A 49 -0.65 -1.68 -8.62
CA TYR A 49 -0.12 -1.50 -9.97
C TYR A 49 1.31 -2.04 -10.04
N LEU A 50 1.74 -2.53 -11.21
CA LEU A 50 3.13 -2.93 -11.41
C LEU A 50 3.95 -1.68 -11.77
N CYS A 51 5.07 -1.47 -11.09
CA CYS A 51 6.05 -0.45 -11.42
C CYS A 51 7.31 -1.12 -11.93
N ASP A 52 7.70 -0.72 -13.13
CA ASP A 52 9.02 -1.03 -13.65
C ASP A 52 10.07 -0.19 -12.92
N ARG A 53 11.19 -0.82 -12.54
CA ARG A 53 12.22 -0.22 -11.69
C ARG A 53 13.01 0.84 -12.46
N ASP A 54 13.22 0.63 -13.76
CA ASP A 54 14.24 1.37 -14.50
C ASP A 54 13.73 2.71 -15.04
N GLU A 55 12.48 2.78 -15.49
CA GLU A 55 11.93 4.01 -16.08
C GLU A 55 10.92 4.74 -15.18
N TYR A 56 10.21 4.01 -14.31
CA TYR A 56 9.03 4.53 -13.61
C TYR A 56 9.23 4.82 -12.12
N LEU A 57 10.34 4.35 -11.52
CA LEU A 57 10.55 4.47 -10.09
C LEU A 57 10.69 5.92 -9.62
N LEU A 58 11.57 6.72 -10.24
CA LEU A 58 11.80 8.12 -9.85
C LEU A 58 10.55 9.00 -10.06
N PRO A 59 9.85 8.94 -11.21
CA PRO A 59 8.58 9.65 -11.39
C PRO A 59 7.51 9.23 -10.37
N LEU A 60 7.42 7.94 -10.04
CA LEU A 60 6.44 7.42 -9.09
C LEU A 60 6.72 7.85 -7.65
N ILE A 61 7.99 7.83 -7.22
CA ILE A 61 8.39 8.36 -5.92
C ILE A 61 8.01 9.83 -5.83
N ARG A 62 8.32 10.63 -6.86
CA ARG A 62 7.91 12.04 -6.93
C ARG A 62 6.39 12.18 -6.86
N TYR A 63 5.64 11.35 -7.58
CA TYR A 63 4.19 11.36 -7.53
C TYR A 63 3.63 11.09 -6.13
N ILE A 64 4.14 10.07 -5.43
CA ILE A 64 3.70 9.72 -4.07
C ILE A 64 4.00 10.87 -3.10
N HIS A 65 5.17 11.49 -3.20
CA HIS A 65 5.53 12.63 -2.34
C HIS A 65 4.70 13.89 -2.63
N LEU A 66 4.37 14.15 -3.90
CA LEU A 66 3.57 15.31 -4.30
C LEU A 66 2.07 15.11 -4.04
N LYS A 67 1.58 13.86 -4.11
CA LYS A 67 0.22 13.48 -3.74
C LYS A 67 0.16 13.00 -2.29
N ILE A 68 0.32 13.93 -1.35
CA ILE A 68 -0.20 13.72 0.00
C ILE A 68 -1.74 13.83 -0.10
N GLY A 69 -2.41 12.68 -0.35
CA GLY A 69 -3.87 12.52 -0.30
C GLY A 69 -4.60 11.88 -1.50
N SER A 70 -4.08 10.86 -2.25
CA SER A 70 -4.90 10.05 -3.22
C SER A 70 -4.52 8.55 -3.50
N SER A 71 -4.66 7.63 -2.54
CA SER A 71 -4.15 6.25 -2.40
C SER A 71 -3.99 5.36 -3.63
N THR A 72 -2.82 4.73 -3.67
CA THR A 72 -2.43 3.69 -4.62
C THR A 72 -1.30 2.85 -4.01
N VAL A 73 -1.47 1.53 -3.91
CA VAL A 73 -0.35 0.60 -3.63
C VAL A 73 0.28 0.24 -4.97
N THR A 74 1.61 0.26 -5.06
CA THR A 74 2.33 -0.11 -6.30
C THR A 74 3.43 -1.10 -5.97
N ASN A 75 3.50 -2.19 -6.72
CA ASN A 75 4.46 -3.27 -6.61
C ASN A 75 5.64 -3.01 -7.55
N VAL A 76 6.88 -3.01 -7.04
CA VAL A 76 8.09 -2.94 -7.87
C VAL A 76 8.65 -4.35 -8.03
N LEU A 77 8.77 -4.84 -9.26
CA LEU A 77 9.50 -6.10 -9.52
C LEU A 77 11.00 -5.84 -9.56
N SER A 78 11.78 -6.73 -8.95
CA SER A 78 13.21 -6.84 -9.23
C SER A 78 13.40 -7.65 -10.50
N GLY A 79 13.71 -6.98 -11.61
CA GLY A 79 14.20 -7.66 -12.81
C GLY A 79 15.49 -8.42 -12.47
N ARG A 80 15.42 -9.74 -12.49
CA ARG A 80 16.56 -10.62 -12.80
C ARG A 80 16.07 -11.56 -13.89
N TYR A 81 16.34 -11.19 -15.14
CA TYR A 81 16.64 -12.16 -16.19
C TYR A 81 18.12 -12.50 -16.09
#